data_AF-A0A9E3IBD6-F1
#
_entry.id   AF-A0A9E3IBD6-F1
#
_cell.length_a   1.000
_cell.length_b   1.000
_cell.length_c   1.000
_cell.angle_alpha   90.00
_cell.angle_beta   90.00
_cell.angle_gamma   90.00
#
_symmetry.space_group_name_H-M   'P 1'
#
loop_
_entity.id
_entity.type
_entity.pdbx_description
1 polymer ?
#
loop_
_entity_poly.entity_id
_entity_poly.type
_entity_poly.pdbx_seq_one_letter_code
_entity_poly.pdbx_strand_id
1 'polypeptide(L)'
;GDLIASTTYSWQIVEVNDAVQYPGPIWEFTTIRGEAQPDYPANGAIIAGDPYPPPPSIPTHIYTPLDFIPGPTAVKHTGYFSDVFAEVAGRVQDANLGQPPYPLMPNRFYVGLPLVAPAVDTLVRGTKYYWAVDETDAAGNMFLSGIFEFAVQGLKAFAPSPPNEAVLVSADVLCTWLEGFGAAEHDIYMSTSWQDVNDANYSATSPPPGFLATRSEPNYQTSGLAFDTKFYWRVDEVSGRIPPPIGGGTYNTGDIWVFSTTLESIGTIREDLWWGIPGAGIGGLLNDPRYPGLPDETRFLTSFDSGTALGNDYGGQIHGWLHPAKSGDYTFWIATDDDSDLFLSTDDQPANAVRIAYIRGWCPTYDWYNGGGTNNLFQESVPISLVGGQKYYIMARWKEGGGGDHCQVAWQGPDQPLAPESGDPLGIPYVIPGSRLSPFVQLWAHSPDPRDGQASVPAGASTLRWGPGDHA
;
A
#
# COMPACT_ATOMS: atom_id res chain seq x y z
N GLY A 1 17.29 8.88 -45.51
CA GLY A 1 15.85 9.18 -45.48
C GLY A 1 15.57 9.91 -44.19
N ASP A 2 14.42 10.56 -44.10
CA ASP A 2 14.01 11.21 -42.85
C ASP A 2 13.81 10.17 -41.75
N LEU A 3 14.10 10.54 -40.51
CA LEU A 3 13.91 9.68 -39.34
C LEU A 3 12.42 9.65 -38.99
N ILE A 4 11.89 8.46 -38.69
CA ILE A 4 10.49 8.21 -38.31
C ILE A 4 10.38 8.43 -36.80
N ALA A 5 9.33 9.11 -36.34
CA ALA A 5 9.04 9.30 -34.92
C ALA A 5 8.87 7.95 -34.17
N SER A 6 8.98 7.96 -32.85
CA SER A 6 8.90 6.76 -31.99
C SER A 6 9.76 5.57 -32.45
N THR A 7 10.86 5.81 -33.18
CA THR A 7 11.73 4.77 -33.73
C THR A 7 13.12 4.85 -33.11
N THR A 8 13.65 3.72 -32.68
CA THR A 8 15.03 3.58 -32.22
C THR A 8 15.92 3.26 -33.41
N TYR A 9 16.91 4.12 -33.66
CA TYR A 9 17.89 3.95 -34.71
C TYR A 9 19.25 3.60 -34.12
N SER A 10 19.84 2.52 -34.62
CA SER A 10 21.24 2.19 -34.36
C SER A 10 22.10 2.74 -35.49
N TRP A 11 23.23 3.35 -35.16
CA TRP A 11 24.16 3.94 -36.12
C TRP A 11 25.61 3.70 -35.72
N GLN A 12 26.51 3.71 -36.70
CA GLN A 12 27.93 3.45 -36.53
C GLN A 12 28.72 4.30 -37.53
N ILE A 13 29.87 4.82 -37.11
CA ILE A 13 30.84 5.45 -38.01
C ILE A 13 31.92 4.42 -38.36
N VAL A 14 32.22 4.29 -39.64
CA VAL A 14 33.34 3.47 -40.14
C VAL A 14 34.37 4.41 -40.77
N GLU A 15 35.54 4.53 -40.14
CA GLU A 15 36.64 5.31 -40.70
C GLU A 15 37.39 4.49 -41.76
N VAL A 16 37.82 5.11 -42.86
CA VAL A 16 38.51 4.42 -43.96
C VAL A 16 39.85 5.08 -44.26
N ASN A 17 40.93 4.28 -44.31
CA ASN A 17 42.26 4.72 -44.74
C ASN A 17 42.87 3.72 -45.73
N ASP A 18 43.25 4.19 -46.92
CA ASP A 18 43.88 3.40 -48.01
C ASP A 18 43.25 2.01 -48.22
N ALA A 19 41.91 1.98 -48.27
CA ALA A 19 41.04 0.79 -48.43
C ALA A 19 40.87 -0.13 -47.20
N VAL A 20 41.45 0.20 -46.04
CA VAL A 20 41.19 -0.49 -44.76
C VAL A 20 40.08 0.25 -44.00
N GLN A 21 39.07 -0.49 -43.53
CA GLN A 21 37.94 0.02 -42.75
C GLN A 21 38.13 -0.23 -41.24
N TYR A 22 37.82 0.78 -40.43
CA TYR A 22 37.86 0.76 -38.97
C TYR A 22 36.48 1.11 -38.41
N PRO A 23 35.62 0.10 -38.19
CA PRO A 23 34.29 0.33 -37.63
C PRO A 23 34.39 0.75 -36.15
N GLY A 24 33.77 1.88 -35.80
CA GLY A 24 33.60 2.34 -34.41
C GLY A 24 32.52 1.57 -33.66
N PRO A 25 32.16 1.96 -32.43
CA PRO A 25 31.05 1.32 -31.71
C PRO A 25 29.69 1.66 -32.33
N ILE A 26 28.70 0.80 -32.10
CA ILE A 26 27.31 1.04 -32.47
C ILE A 26 26.66 1.87 -31.36
N TRP A 27 26.04 2.98 -31.73
CA TRP A 27 25.28 3.85 -30.84
C TRP A 27 23.81 3.82 -31.21
N GLU A 28 22.94 4.13 -30.25
CA GLU A 28 21.49 4.16 -30.46
C GLU A 28 20.90 5.49 -30.01
N PHE A 29 19.83 5.92 -30.67
CA PHE A 29 18.96 6.98 -30.20
C PHE A 29 17.51 6.67 -30.59
N THR A 30 16.57 7.13 -29.79
CA THR A 30 15.14 7.06 -30.10
C THR A 30 14.65 8.45 -30.45
N THR A 31 13.96 8.57 -31.58
CA THR A 31 13.33 9.83 -31.99
C THR A 31 12.21 10.24 -31.05
N ILE A 32 11.83 11.52 -31.08
CA ILE A 32 10.67 12.04 -30.34
C ILE A 32 9.42 11.20 -30.57
N ARG A 33 8.54 11.18 -29.56
CA ARG A 33 7.27 10.46 -29.60
C ARG A 33 6.39 10.98 -30.73
N GLY A 34 5.84 10.06 -31.52
CA GLY A 34 4.95 10.35 -32.65
C GLY A 34 3.47 10.23 -32.31
N GLU A 35 3.11 9.57 -31.20
CA GLU A 35 1.72 9.34 -30.82
C GLU A 35 1.10 10.43 -29.90
N ALA A 36 -0.19 10.68 -30.10
CA ALA A 36 -0.99 11.62 -29.33
C ALA A 36 -0.99 11.34 -27.82
N GLN A 37 -1.02 12.41 -27.02
CA GLN A 37 -1.12 12.37 -25.57
C GLN A 37 -2.44 12.99 -25.08
N PRO A 38 -3.01 12.54 -23.95
CA PRO A 38 -4.25 13.10 -23.46
C PRO A 38 -3.99 14.48 -22.86
N ASP A 39 -4.82 15.47 -23.20
CA ASP A 39 -4.85 16.78 -22.56
C ASP A 39 -6.02 16.83 -21.56
N TYR A 40 -7.22 16.49 -22.04
CA TYR A 40 -8.42 16.42 -21.21
C TYR A 40 -9.41 15.36 -21.72
N PRO A 41 -10.05 14.56 -20.86
CA PRO A 41 -9.75 14.41 -19.45
C PRO A 41 -8.35 13.80 -19.27
N ALA A 42 -7.66 14.15 -18.19
CA ALA A 42 -6.43 13.47 -17.82
C ALA A 42 -6.70 11.97 -17.62
N ASN A 43 -5.70 11.13 -17.88
CA ASN A 43 -5.86 9.69 -17.71
C ASN A 43 -6.18 9.34 -16.25
N GLY A 44 -7.27 8.59 -16.02
CA GLY A 44 -7.79 8.24 -14.71
C GLY A 44 -8.67 9.31 -14.05
N ALA A 45 -9.02 10.39 -14.76
CA ALA A 45 -9.82 11.47 -14.19
C ALA A 45 -11.26 11.02 -13.86
N ILE A 46 -11.84 11.64 -12.83
CA ILE A 46 -13.27 11.57 -12.53
C ILE A 46 -13.88 12.93 -12.88
N ILE A 47 -14.85 12.96 -13.78
CA ILE A 47 -15.49 14.19 -14.26
C ILE A 47 -16.95 14.26 -13.82
N ALA A 48 -17.44 15.44 -13.44
CA ALA A 48 -18.84 15.61 -13.05
C ALA A 48 -19.84 15.56 -14.24
N GLY A 49 -19.34 15.76 -15.48
CA GLY A 49 -20.11 16.25 -16.62
C GLY A 49 -20.24 17.79 -16.57
N ASP A 50 -20.27 18.47 -17.72
CA ASP A 50 -20.22 19.95 -17.77
C ASP A 50 -21.25 20.64 -16.83
N PRO A 51 -20.83 21.68 -16.07
CA PRO A 51 -21.69 22.52 -15.23
C PRO A 51 -22.72 23.40 -15.97
N TYR A 52 -22.76 23.46 -17.31
CA TYR A 52 -23.71 24.33 -18.01
C TYR A 52 -25.15 23.80 -17.89
N PRO A 53 -26.08 24.52 -17.24
CA PRO A 53 -27.47 24.09 -17.18
C PRO A 53 -28.03 24.07 -18.61
N PRO A 54 -28.64 22.96 -19.06
CA PRO A 54 -29.35 23.00 -20.32
C PRO A 54 -30.50 24.02 -20.19
N PRO A 55 -30.89 24.70 -21.29
CA PRO A 55 -32.15 25.42 -21.31
C PRO A 55 -33.28 24.49 -20.83
N PRO A 56 -34.29 25.00 -20.10
CA PRO A 56 -35.21 24.23 -19.24
C PRO A 56 -36.15 23.21 -19.93
N SER A 57 -35.89 22.82 -21.17
CA SER A 57 -36.76 21.97 -21.98
C SER A 57 -36.08 20.71 -22.55
N ILE A 58 -34.90 20.33 -22.08
CA ILE A 58 -34.17 19.14 -22.58
C ILE A 58 -33.68 18.30 -21.37
N PRO A 59 -33.78 16.95 -21.39
CA PRO A 59 -33.16 16.11 -20.37
C PRO A 59 -31.68 16.46 -20.18
N THR A 60 -31.18 16.33 -18.95
CA THR A 60 -29.79 16.61 -18.60
C THR A 60 -28.86 15.67 -19.37
N HIS A 61 -28.11 16.21 -20.33
CA HIS A 61 -27.10 15.47 -21.07
C HIS A 61 -25.75 15.62 -20.38
N ILE A 62 -25.08 14.49 -20.15
CA ILE A 62 -23.73 14.45 -19.61
C ILE A 62 -22.80 14.29 -20.80
N TYR A 63 -21.89 15.24 -20.97
CA TYR A 63 -20.90 15.23 -22.05
C TYR A 63 -19.56 15.73 -21.56
N THR A 64 -18.53 15.45 -22.35
CA THR A 64 -17.17 15.97 -22.10
C THR A 64 -16.42 16.13 -23.43
N PRO A 65 -15.53 17.14 -23.57
CA PRO A 65 -14.53 17.11 -24.62
C PRO A 65 -13.49 16.02 -24.36
N LEU A 66 -12.96 15.45 -25.43
CA LEU A 66 -11.73 14.64 -25.45
C LEU A 66 -10.67 15.45 -26.23
N ASP A 67 -9.84 16.17 -25.48
CA ASP A 67 -8.73 16.97 -25.97
C ASP A 67 -7.43 16.18 -25.92
N PHE A 68 -6.65 16.29 -26.99
CA PHE A 68 -5.35 15.63 -27.08
C PHE A 68 -4.27 16.59 -27.56
N ILE A 69 -3.03 16.29 -27.20
CA ILE A 69 -1.83 16.94 -27.73
C ILE A 69 -1.34 16.08 -28.90
N PRO A 70 -1.40 16.58 -30.15
CA PRO A 70 -0.94 15.83 -31.30
C PRO A 70 0.56 15.58 -31.27
N GLY A 71 0.97 14.46 -31.87
CA GLY A 71 2.36 14.21 -32.22
C GLY A 71 2.89 15.25 -33.22
N PRO A 72 4.20 15.54 -33.18
CA PRO A 72 4.82 16.64 -33.93
C PRO A 72 4.78 16.47 -35.45
N THR A 73 4.57 15.24 -35.94
CA THR A 73 4.51 14.90 -37.38
C THR A 73 3.12 14.55 -37.87
N ALA A 74 2.11 14.56 -36.98
CA ALA A 74 0.76 14.13 -37.30
C ALA A 74 0.05 15.09 -38.26
N VAL A 75 -0.63 14.53 -39.27
CA VAL A 75 -1.48 15.30 -40.21
C VAL A 75 -2.93 14.80 -40.25
N LYS A 76 -3.20 13.67 -39.61
CA LYS A 76 -4.53 13.06 -39.46
C LYS A 76 -4.65 12.44 -38.08
N HIS A 77 -5.86 12.47 -37.52
CA HIS A 77 -6.16 11.94 -36.18
C HIS A 77 -7.44 11.10 -36.24
N THR A 78 -7.41 9.86 -35.76
CA THR A 78 -8.60 9.01 -35.68
C THR A 78 -8.93 8.73 -34.23
N GLY A 79 -10.07 9.24 -33.77
CA GLY A 79 -10.51 9.05 -32.40
C GLY A 79 -11.23 7.71 -32.20
N TYR A 80 -11.12 7.15 -31.01
CA TYR A 80 -11.87 5.97 -30.57
C TYR A 80 -12.44 6.20 -29.18
N PHE A 81 -13.67 5.77 -28.92
CA PHE A 81 -14.35 5.96 -27.64
C PHE A 81 -15.42 4.89 -27.39
N SER A 82 -15.42 4.31 -26.20
CA SER A 82 -16.45 3.37 -25.72
C SER A 82 -16.37 3.21 -24.20
N ASP A 83 -17.43 2.72 -23.56
CA ASP A 83 -17.39 2.19 -22.19
C ASP A 83 -16.83 0.76 -22.11
N VAL A 84 -16.55 0.13 -23.26
CA VAL A 84 -15.93 -1.19 -23.36
C VAL A 84 -14.46 -1.07 -23.77
N PHE A 85 -13.55 -1.39 -22.84
CA PHE A 85 -12.10 -1.33 -23.07
C PHE A 85 -11.66 -2.08 -24.34
N ALA A 86 -12.19 -3.29 -24.54
CA ALA A 86 -11.79 -4.15 -25.66
C ALA A 86 -12.13 -3.55 -27.04
N GLU A 87 -13.18 -2.74 -27.13
CA GLU A 87 -13.58 -2.09 -28.37
C GLU A 87 -12.58 -0.99 -28.76
N VAL A 88 -12.16 -0.18 -27.78
CA VAL A 88 -11.15 0.88 -27.98
C VAL A 88 -9.77 0.26 -28.22
N ALA A 89 -9.40 -0.77 -27.46
CA ALA A 89 -8.14 -1.50 -27.62
C ALA A 89 -8.05 -2.18 -28.99
N GLY A 90 -9.17 -2.74 -29.47
CA GLY A 90 -9.27 -3.38 -30.78
C GLY A 90 -9.47 -2.41 -31.94
N ARG A 91 -9.65 -1.10 -31.68
CA ARG A 91 -9.95 -0.07 -32.69
C ARG A 91 -11.13 -0.46 -33.59
N VAL A 92 -12.15 -1.07 -32.98
CA VAL A 92 -13.31 -1.60 -33.71
C VAL A 92 -14.14 -0.47 -34.30
N GLN A 93 -14.93 -0.78 -35.32
CA GLN A 93 -15.74 0.21 -36.03
C GLN A 93 -16.75 0.93 -35.12
N ASP A 94 -17.31 0.23 -34.12
CA ASP A 94 -18.32 0.78 -33.22
C ASP A 94 -17.76 1.82 -32.25
N ALA A 95 -16.47 1.73 -31.90
CA ALA A 95 -15.77 2.73 -31.10
C ALA A 95 -15.19 3.87 -31.95
N ASN A 96 -15.21 3.78 -33.28
CA ASN A 96 -14.49 4.69 -34.17
C ASN A 96 -15.24 6.03 -34.32
N LEU A 97 -14.60 7.12 -33.88
CA LEU A 97 -15.09 8.50 -33.99
C LEU A 97 -14.69 9.16 -35.32
N GLY A 98 -13.73 8.60 -36.05
CA GLY A 98 -13.19 9.19 -37.26
C GLY A 98 -12.30 10.40 -36.96
N GLN A 99 -12.24 11.35 -37.91
CA GLN A 99 -11.47 12.58 -37.76
C GLN A 99 -12.20 13.60 -36.87
N PRO A 100 -11.47 14.44 -36.11
CA PRO A 100 -12.04 15.55 -35.37
C PRO A 100 -12.94 16.40 -36.28
N PRO A 101 -14.24 16.56 -35.96
CA PRO A 101 -15.20 17.16 -36.89
C PRO A 101 -15.18 18.71 -36.88
N TYR A 102 -14.35 19.35 -36.04
CA TYR A 102 -14.33 20.81 -35.87
C TYR A 102 -13.05 21.43 -36.45
N PRO A 103 -13.12 22.13 -37.60
CA PRO A 103 -11.94 22.76 -38.21
C PRO A 103 -11.25 23.81 -37.32
N LEU A 104 -12.01 24.44 -36.40
CA LEU A 104 -11.48 25.43 -35.46
C LEU A 104 -10.95 24.81 -34.16
N MET A 105 -11.20 23.53 -33.92
CA MET A 105 -10.73 22.77 -32.76
C MET A 105 -10.23 21.40 -33.24
N PRO A 106 -9.13 21.37 -34.02
CA PRO A 106 -8.68 20.15 -34.71
C PRO A 106 -8.19 19.05 -33.77
N ASN A 107 -8.00 19.36 -32.48
CA ASN A 107 -7.46 18.45 -31.48
C ASN A 107 -8.52 18.02 -30.43
N ARG A 108 -9.79 18.03 -30.81
CA ARG A 108 -10.92 17.80 -29.90
C ARG A 108 -11.99 16.90 -30.52
N PHE A 109 -12.48 15.97 -29.70
CA PHE A 109 -13.77 15.32 -29.90
C PHE A 109 -14.76 15.76 -28.82
N TYR A 110 -16.06 15.67 -29.10
CA TYR A 110 -17.09 15.73 -28.07
C TYR A 110 -17.78 14.37 -27.98
N VAL A 111 -17.97 13.89 -26.76
CA VAL A 111 -18.69 12.64 -26.49
C VAL A 111 -19.78 12.92 -25.46
N GLY A 112 -20.95 12.30 -25.62
CA GLY A 112 -22.08 12.53 -24.73
C GLY A 112 -23.02 13.68 -25.11
N LEU A 113 -22.68 14.43 -26.16
CA LEU A 113 -23.40 15.65 -26.52
C LEU A 113 -24.36 15.36 -27.69
N PRO A 114 -25.69 15.46 -27.48
CA PRO A 114 -26.64 15.28 -28.57
C PRO A 114 -26.42 16.28 -29.70
N LEU A 115 -26.73 15.86 -30.93
CA LEU A 115 -26.59 16.66 -32.16
C LEU A 115 -25.14 16.96 -32.57
N VAL A 116 -24.17 16.45 -31.81
CA VAL A 116 -22.75 16.66 -32.02
C VAL A 116 -22.11 15.30 -32.25
N ALA A 117 -22.22 14.80 -33.50
CA ALA A 117 -21.59 13.56 -33.94
C ALA A 117 -20.08 13.58 -33.64
N PRO A 118 -19.44 12.43 -33.36
CA PRO A 118 -19.92 11.06 -33.66
C PRO A 118 -20.52 10.27 -32.49
N ALA A 119 -20.20 10.59 -31.23
CA ALA A 119 -20.72 9.88 -30.05
C ALA A 119 -21.76 10.72 -29.30
N VAL A 120 -23.01 10.64 -29.75
CA VAL A 120 -24.10 11.56 -29.34
C VAL A 120 -24.88 11.10 -28.11
N ASP A 121 -24.75 9.83 -27.74
CA ASP A 121 -25.46 9.27 -26.58
C ASP A 121 -24.87 9.83 -25.29
N THR A 122 -25.72 10.40 -24.44
CA THR A 122 -25.33 10.96 -23.15
C THR A 122 -24.48 9.99 -22.35
N LEU A 123 -23.42 10.50 -21.74
CA LEU A 123 -22.62 9.70 -20.83
C LEU A 123 -23.45 9.27 -19.62
N VAL A 124 -23.09 8.14 -19.03
CA VAL A 124 -23.78 7.53 -17.90
C VAL A 124 -22.96 7.76 -16.62
N ARG A 125 -23.62 8.23 -15.55
CA ARG A 125 -22.97 8.43 -14.24
C ARG A 125 -22.48 7.11 -13.66
N GLY A 126 -21.31 7.12 -13.04
CA GLY A 126 -20.67 5.93 -12.48
C GLY A 126 -20.02 5.03 -13.53
N THR A 127 -20.17 5.34 -14.82
CA THR A 127 -19.55 4.57 -15.90
C THR A 127 -18.14 5.05 -16.17
N LYS A 128 -17.22 4.09 -16.33
CA LYS A 128 -15.87 4.32 -16.84
C LYS A 128 -15.88 4.23 -18.36
N TYR A 129 -15.23 5.19 -19.00
CA TYR A 129 -15.06 5.27 -20.44
C TYR A 129 -13.59 5.22 -20.83
N TYR A 130 -13.33 4.71 -22.01
CA TYR A 130 -12.01 4.54 -22.60
C TYR A 130 -11.95 5.29 -23.91
N TRP A 131 -10.78 5.84 -24.24
CA TRP A 131 -10.56 6.52 -25.51
C TRP A 131 -9.12 6.45 -25.97
N ALA A 132 -8.91 6.65 -27.27
CA ALA A 132 -7.60 6.68 -27.90
C ALA A 132 -7.63 7.61 -29.12
N VAL A 133 -6.46 8.07 -29.54
CA VAL A 133 -6.30 8.88 -30.75
C VAL A 133 -5.10 8.35 -31.54
N ASP A 134 -5.39 7.76 -32.70
CA ASP A 134 -4.35 7.32 -33.61
C ASP A 134 -3.97 8.41 -34.59
N GLU A 135 -2.67 8.53 -34.85
CA GLU A 135 -2.16 9.56 -35.72
C GLU A 135 -1.48 8.97 -36.95
N THR A 136 -1.56 9.71 -38.06
CA THR A 136 -0.86 9.37 -39.29
C THR A 136 -0.09 10.59 -39.76
N ASP A 137 1.18 10.41 -40.12
CA ASP A 137 2.01 11.47 -40.69
C ASP A 137 1.81 11.64 -42.21
N ALA A 138 2.48 12.64 -42.80
CA ALA A 138 2.38 12.93 -44.23
C ALA A 138 2.94 11.81 -45.13
N ALA A 139 3.79 10.93 -44.59
CA ALA A 139 4.36 9.78 -45.29
C ALA A 139 3.47 8.52 -45.19
N GLY A 140 2.42 8.57 -44.36
CA GLY A 140 1.52 7.45 -44.13
C GLY A 140 1.94 6.52 -42.99
N ASN A 141 2.94 6.88 -42.18
CA ASN A 141 3.29 6.12 -40.99
C ASN A 141 2.22 6.32 -39.91
N MET A 142 1.86 5.24 -39.22
CA MET A 142 0.84 5.24 -38.17
C MET A 142 1.48 5.20 -36.78
N PHE A 143 0.94 6.01 -35.87
CA PHE A 143 1.34 6.10 -34.47
C PHE A 143 0.12 5.85 -33.59
N LEU A 144 0.11 4.73 -32.87
CA LEU A 144 -1.00 4.37 -32.01
C LEU A 144 -0.78 4.98 -30.63
N SER A 145 -1.76 5.72 -30.11
CA SER A 145 -1.71 6.17 -28.72
C SER A 145 -1.89 4.99 -27.75
N GLY A 146 -1.56 5.23 -26.48
CA GLY A 146 -2.10 4.43 -25.39
C GLY A 146 -3.63 4.55 -25.30
N ILE A 147 -4.23 3.74 -24.43
CA ILE A 147 -5.65 3.86 -24.09
C ILE A 147 -5.74 4.71 -22.84
N PHE A 148 -6.53 5.76 -22.92
CA PHE A 148 -6.80 6.67 -21.83
C PHE A 148 -8.17 6.36 -21.25
N GLU A 149 -8.34 6.57 -19.96
CA GLU A 149 -9.62 6.35 -19.27
C GLU A 149 -10.05 7.56 -18.45
N PHE A 150 -11.36 7.69 -18.26
CA PHE A 150 -11.97 8.56 -17.27
C PHE A 150 -13.27 7.93 -16.77
N ALA A 151 -13.78 8.39 -15.63
CA ALA A 151 -15.09 7.99 -15.13
C ALA A 151 -15.99 9.21 -14.97
N VAL A 152 -17.29 9.03 -15.22
CA VAL A 152 -18.28 10.04 -14.87
C VAL A 152 -18.64 9.87 -13.40
N GLN A 153 -18.57 10.94 -12.62
CA GLN A 153 -18.91 10.96 -11.21
C GLN A 153 -20.29 10.33 -10.99
N GLY A 154 -20.32 9.28 -10.17
CA GLY A 154 -21.52 8.55 -9.78
C GLY A 154 -22.40 9.36 -8.83
N LEU A 155 -23.58 8.81 -8.50
CA LEU A 155 -24.49 9.40 -7.51
C LEU A 155 -24.23 8.93 -6.08
N LYS A 156 -23.37 7.91 -5.92
CA LYS A 156 -23.02 7.30 -4.64
C LYS A 156 -21.69 7.84 -4.13
N ALA A 157 -21.47 7.76 -2.82
CA ALA A 157 -20.17 7.95 -2.20
C ALA A 157 -19.16 6.95 -2.78
N PHE A 158 -17.91 7.39 -2.97
CA PHE A 158 -16.86 6.56 -3.57
C PHE A 158 -15.48 6.89 -2.99
N ALA A 159 -14.47 6.10 -3.36
CA ALA A 159 -13.08 6.25 -2.89
C ALA A 159 -12.96 6.42 -1.36
N PRO A 160 -13.41 5.41 -0.58
CA PRO A 160 -13.37 5.47 0.87
C PRO A 160 -11.93 5.49 1.42
N SER A 161 -11.76 6.17 2.54
CA SER A 161 -10.63 6.01 3.45
C SER A 161 -11.18 5.67 4.84
N PRO A 162 -10.77 4.59 5.52
CA PRO A 162 -9.86 3.55 5.02
C PRO A 162 -10.34 2.92 3.71
N PRO A 163 -9.42 2.53 2.82
CA PRO A 163 -9.78 1.81 1.61
C PRO A 163 -10.60 0.56 1.93
N ASN A 164 -11.46 0.15 0.99
CA ASN A 164 -12.19 -1.11 1.14
C ASN A 164 -11.21 -2.28 1.36
N GLU A 165 -11.55 -3.17 2.29
CA GLU A 165 -10.75 -4.29 2.78
C GLU A 165 -9.47 -3.91 3.54
N ALA A 166 -9.33 -2.66 3.97
CA ALA A 166 -8.22 -2.25 4.82
C ALA A 166 -8.17 -3.08 6.11
N VAL A 167 -6.96 -3.36 6.56
CA VAL A 167 -6.68 -4.10 7.79
C VAL A 167 -5.79 -3.26 8.69
N LEU A 168 -5.79 -3.59 9.99
CA LEU A 168 -4.98 -2.87 10.99
C LEU A 168 -5.34 -1.40 11.08
N VAL A 169 -6.63 -1.09 10.91
CA VAL A 169 -7.16 0.25 11.05
C VAL A 169 -7.23 0.61 12.53
N SER A 170 -6.81 1.82 12.89
CA SER A 170 -6.93 2.33 14.26
C SER A 170 -8.38 2.18 14.77
N ALA A 171 -8.55 1.84 16.05
CA ALA A 171 -9.87 1.87 16.70
C ALA A 171 -10.48 3.29 16.75
N ASP A 172 -9.62 4.32 16.63
CA ASP A 172 -10.00 5.72 16.45
C ASP A 172 -9.57 6.17 15.03
N VAL A 173 -10.43 5.95 14.04
CA VAL A 173 -10.15 6.27 12.63
C VAL A 173 -11.06 7.37 12.10
N LEU A 174 -10.47 8.31 11.35
CA LEU A 174 -11.20 9.26 10.52
C LEU A 174 -11.61 8.57 9.21
N CYS A 175 -12.89 8.26 9.08
CA CYS A 175 -13.44 7.78 7.82
C CYS A 175 -13.70 8.98 6.90
N THR A 176 -13.26 8.93 5.64
CA THR A 176 -13.55 9.93 4.60
C THR A 176 -13.97 9.25 3.30
N TRP A 177 -14.64 9.99 2.43
CA TRP A 177 -15.03 9.53 1.08
C TRP A 177 -15.07 10.71 0.12
N LEU A 178 -15.18 10.42 -1.17
CA LEU A 178 -15.57 11.40 -2.17
C LEU A 178 -17.08 11.34 -2.39
N GLU A 179 -17.69 12.52 -2.50
CA GLU A 179 -19.14 12.68 -2.55
C GLU A 179 -19.74 12.23 -3.88
N GLY A 180 -20.91 11.62 -3.81
CA GLY A 180 -21.78 11.44 -4.97
C GLY A 180 -22.20 12.78 -5.57
N PHE A 181 -22.44 12.81 -6.89
CA PHE A 181 -22.84 14.03 -7.58
C PHE A 181 -24.15 14.60 -7.01
N GLY A 182 -24.10 15.87 -6.59
CA GLY A 182 -25.27 16.60 -6.10
C GLY A 182 -25.69 16.24 -4.67
N ALA A 183 -24.90 15.44 -3.96
CA ALA A 183 -25.09 15.20 -2.54
C ALA A 183 -24.93 16.50 -1.74
N ALA A 184 -25.74 16.65 -0.70
CA ALA A 184 -25.66 17.74 0.26
C ALA A 184 -25.56 17.24 1.71
N GLU A 185 -25.97 15.99 1.93
CA GLU A 185 -25.91 15.30 3.22
C GLU A 185 -25.54 13.84 3.00
N HIS A 186 -24.98 13.22 4.03
CA HIS A 186 -24.52 11.83 4.04
C HIS A 186 -25.09 11.11 5.26
N ASP A 187 -25.84 10.03 5.05
CA ASP A 187 -26.25 9.14 6.12
C ASP A 187 -25.22 8.02 6.27
N ILE A 188 -24.59 7.93 7.44
CA ILE A 188 -23.44 7.06 7.68
C ILE A 188 -23.87 5.88 8.57
N TYR A 189 -23.50 4.68 8.15
CA TYR A 189 -23.82 3.42 8.82
C TYR A 189 -22.54 2.61 9.04
N MET A 190 -22.38 2.00 10.22
CA MET A 190 -21.30 1.06 10.53
C MET A 190 -21.77 0.00 11.53
N SER A 191 -21.47 -1.27 11.25
CA SER A 191 -21.74 -2.39 12.16
C SER A 191 -20.77 -3.53 11.90
N THR A 192 -20.65 -4.44 12.86
CA THR A 192 -19.97 -5.74 12.67
C THR A 192 -20.84 -6.74 11.90
N SER A 193 -22.13 -6.44 11.74
CA SER A 193 -23.10 -7.18 10.93
C SER A 193 -23.23 -6.52 9.56
N TRP A 194 -22.89 -7.26 8.50
CA TRP A 194 -23.11 -6.81 7.12
C TRP A 194 -24.60 -6.54 6.86
N GLN A 195 -25.49 -7.36 7.44
CA GLN A 195 -26.94 -7.24 7.24
C GLN A 195 -27.48 -5.92 7.80
N ASP A 196 -27.00 -5.49 8.97
CA ASP A 196 -27.41 -4.22 9.60
C ASP A 196 -27.12 -3.05 8.67
N VAL A 197 -25.95 -3.05 8.04
CA VAL A 197 -25.52 -2.01 7.11
C VAL A 197 -26.26 -2.13 5.79
N ASN A 198 -26.42 -3.33 5.24
CA ASN A 198 -27.11 -3.56 3.96
C ASN A 198 -28.59 -3.13 4.02
N ASP A 199 -29.29 -3.50 5.08
CA ASP A 199 -30.73 -3.27 5.22
C ASP A 199 -31.04 -1.91 5.85
N ALA A 200 -30.02 -1.15 6.27
CA ALA A 200 -30.21 0.14 6.89
C ALA A 200 -31.03 1.06 5.97
N ASN A 201 -32.04 1.68 6.53
CA ASN A 201 -32.82 2.73 5.88
C ASN A 201 -33.01 3.86 6.89
N TYR A 202 -32.61 5.07 6.51
CA TYR A 202 -32.66 6.23 7.40
C TYR A 202 -34.06 6.45 7.98
N SER A 203 -34.12 6.73 9.27
CA SER A 203 -35.33 7.18 9.95
C SER A 203 -34.98 8.13 11.08
N ALA A 204 -35.51 9.36 11.00
CA ALA A 204 -35.27 10.39 12.00
C ALA A 204 -35.87 10.06 13.38
N THR A 205 -36.93 9.23 13.43
CA THR A 205 -37.63 8.89 14.67
C THR A 205 -37.27 7.52 15.23
N SER A 206 -36.72 6.64 14.40
CA SER A 206 -36.30 5.29 14.77
C SER A 206 -35.09 4.87 13.94
N PRO A 207 -33.89 5.39 14.23
CA PRO A 207 -32.69 5.07 13.47
C PRO A 207 -32.43 3.54 13.40
N PRO A 208 -32.00 3.01 12.24
CA PRO A 208 -31.70 1.59 12.10
C PRO A 208 -30.45 1.20 12.90
N PRO A 209 -30.24 -0.10 13.19
CA PRO A 209 -28.97 -0.60 13.72
C PRO A 209 -27.78 -0.12 12.88
N GLY A 210 -26.69 0.25 13.56
CA GLY A 210 -25.49 0.74 12.91
C GLY A 210 -25.55 2.17 12.35
N PHE A 211 -26.69 2.88 12.43
CA PHE A 211 -26.69 4.31 12.06
C PHE A 211 -25.81 5.13 13.01
N LEU A 212 -24.87 5.86 12.42
CA LEU A 212 -23.91 6.67 13.15
C LEU A 212 -24.33 8.14 13.19
N ALA A 213 -24.57 8.75 12.03
CA ALA A 213 -24.95 10.16 11.92
C ALA A 213 -25.43 10.53 10.51
N THR A 214 -26.07 11.70 10.42
CA THR A 214 -26.20 12.47 9.17
C THR A 214 -25.21 13.64 9.21
N ARG A 215 -24.41 13.82 8.15
CA ARG A 215 -23.36 14.85 8.06
C ARG A 215 -23.47 15.65 6.77
N SER A 216 -23.04 16.91 6.78
CA SER A 216 -22.89 17.75 5.58
C SER A 216 -21.48 17.72 4.99
N GLU A 217 -20.55 17.07 5.69
CA GLU A 217 -19.14 16.96 5.30
C GLU A 217 -18.86 15.48 5.00
N PRO A 218 -17.98 15.16 4.03
CA PRO A 218 -17.73 13.79 3.61
C PRO A 218 -16.73 13.07 4.53
N ASN A 219 -16.97 13.16 5.85
CA ASN A 219 -16.15 12.51 6.86
C ASN A 219 -16.94 12.13 8.13
N TYR A 220 -16.39 11.15 8.85
CA TYR A 220 -16.85 10.74 10.18
C TYR A 220 -15.69 10.19 11.02
N GLN A 221 -15.44 10.81 12.18
CA GLN A 221 -14.47 10.30 13.15
C GLN A 221 -15.10 9.22 14.02
N THR A 222 -14.57 8.00 13.95
CA THR A 222 -14.89 6.92 14.89
C THR A 222 -14.05 7.05 16.16
N SER A 223 -14.53 6.47 17.26
CA SER A 223 -13.71 6.29 18.45
C SER A 223 -14.09 5.03 19.22
N GLY A 224 -13.09 4.33 19.76
CA GLY A 224 -13.29 3.17 20.62
C GLY A 224 -13.91 1.96 19.92
N LEU A 225 -13.63 1.77 18.62
CA LEU A 225 -14.03 0.54 17.93
C LEU A 225 -13.36 -0.67 18.59
N ALA A 226 -14.07 -1.80 18.65
CA ALA A 226 -13.50 -3.04 19.16
C ALA A 226 -12.27 -3.44 18.33
N PHE A 227 -11.21 -3.87 18.98
CA PHE A 227 -10.01 -4.40 18.33
C PHE A 227 -10.28 -5.78 17.70
N ASP A 228 -9.43 -6.20 16.76
CA ASP A 228 -9.53 -7.46 16.02
C ASP A 228 -10.95 -7.70 15.45
N THR A 229 -11.60 -6.63 15.00
CA THR A 229 -13.00 -6.67 14.63
C THR A 229 -13.17 -6.14 13.22
N LYS A 230 -13.91 -6.90 12.42
CA LYS A 230 -14.34 -6.51 11.08
C LYS A 230 -15.57 -5.60 11.17
N PHE A 231 -15.48 -4.41 10.59
CA PHE A 231 -16.58 -3.46 10.46
C PHE A 231 -16.98 -3.30 9.00
N TYR A 232 -18.27 -3.42 8.74
CA TYR A 232 -18.90 -3.01 7.50
C TYR A 232 -19.40 -1.59 7.68
N TRP A 233 -19.26 -0.75 6.67
CA TRP A 233 -19.79 0.60 6.68
C TRP A 233 -20.27 1.03 5.30
N ARG A 234 -21.22 1.95 5.29
CA ARG A 234 -21.85 2.47 4.08
C ARG A 234 -22.20 3.93 4.29
N VAL A 235 -22.15 4.70 3.20
CA VAL A 235 -22.59 6.09 3.18
C VAL A 235 -23.65 6.26 2.11
N ASP A 236 -24.85 6.67 2.52
CA ASP A 236 -25.93 6.99 1.60
C ASP A 236 -25.93 8.49 1.30
N GLU A 237 -25.88 8.84 0.01
CA GLU A 237 -25.82 10.21 -0.46
C GLU A 237 -27.21 10.81 -0.59
N VAL A 238 -27.43 11.95 0.06
CA VAL A 238 -28.75 12.57 0.15
C VAL A 238 -28.72 13.98 -0.44
N SER A 239 -29.71 14.27 -1.28
CA SER A 239 -29.91 15.57 -1.90
C SER A 239 -31.33 16.07 -1.68
N GLY A 240 -31.48 17.31 -1.20
CA GLY A 240 -32.79 17.96 -1.04
C GLY A 240 -33.72 17.28 -0.02
N ARG A 241 -33.18 16.76 1.09
CA ARG A 241 -33.96 16.09 2.14
C ARG A 241 -35.13 16.96 2.61
N ILE A 242 -36.34 16.39 2.63
CA ILE A 242 -37.53 17.00 3.24
C ILE A 242 -38.01 16.10 4.39
N PRO A 243 -38.02 16.58 5.65
CA PRO A 243 -38.46 15.80 6.80
C PRO A 243 -39.93 15.34 6.71
N PRO A 244 -40.31 14.28 7.44
CA PRO A 244 -41.70 13.91 7.65
C PRO A 244 -42.52 15.10 8.21
N PRO A 245 -43.83 15.20 7.90
CA PRO A 245 -44.65 14.21 7.21
C PRO A 245 -44.65 14.35 5.67
N ILE A 246 -44.01 15.39 5.12
CA ILE A 246 -44.03 15.65 3.67
C ILE A 246 -43.24 14.55 2.96
N GLY A 247 -42.00 14.30 3.41
CA GLY A 247 -41.11 13.33 2.78
C GLY A 247 -40.62 13.79 1.40
N GLY A 248 -39.33 13.69 1.15
CA GLY A 248 -38.74 14.10 -0.13
C GLY A 248 -37.22 14.05 -0.11
N GLY A 249 -36.63 14.36 -1.25
CA GLY A 249 -35.20 14.25 -1.51
C GLY A 249 -34.86 13.03 -2.38
N THR A 250 -33.65 13.04 -2.93
CA THR A 250 -33.06 11.90 -3.62
C THR A 250 -32.07 11.22 -2.67
N TYR A 251 -32.18 9.90 -2.56
CA TYR A 251 -31.33 9.08 -1.68
C TYR A 251 -30.64 8.04 -2.56
N ASN A 252 -29.32 8.08 -2.59
CA ASN A 252 -28.52 7.12 -3.34
C ASN A 252 -27.81 6.21 -2.33
N THR A 253 -28.31 4.98 -2.20
CA THR A 253 -27.72 3.98 -1.31
C THR A 253 -26.29 3.66 -1.76
N GLY A 254 -25.34 3.82 -0.84
CA GLY A 254 -23.92 3.61 -1.09
C GLY A 254 -23.56 2.15 -1.31
N ASP A 255 -22.32 1.92 -1.74
CA ASP A 255 -21.73 0.59 -1.70
C ASP A 255 -21.21 0.31 -0.28
N ILE A 256 -21.18 -0.98 0.10
CA ILE A 256 -20.72 -1.39 1.42
C ILE A 256 -19.21 -1.60 1.37
N TRP A 257 -18.50 -0.87 2.22
CA TRP A 257 -17.06 -1.04 2.43
C TRP A 257 -16.79 -1.79 3.73
N VAL A 258 -15.63 -2.41 3.80
CA VAL A 258 -15.21 -3.18 4.97
C VAL A 258 -13.80 -2.79 5.40
N PHE A 259 -13.55 -2.75 6.70
CA PHE A 259 -12.18 -2.77 7.24
C PHE A 259 -12.12 -3.60 8.52
N SER A 260 -10.91 -4.01 8.91
CA SER A 260 -10.64 -4.64 10.20
C SER A 260 -9.78 -3.75 11.07
N THR A 261 -10.16 -3.59 12.34
CA THR A 261 -9.38 -2.84 13.32
C THR A 261 -8.07 -3.56 13.69
N THR A 262 -7.12 -2.82 14.27
CA THR A 262 -5.89 -3.39 14.83
C THR A 262 -6.19 -4.44 15.90
N LEU A 263 -5.26 -5.36 16.12
CA LEU A 263 -5.30 -6.26 17.27
C LEU A 263 -5.10 -5.47 18.57
N GLU A 264 -5.69 -5.93 19.68
CA GLU A 264 -5.59 -5.27 21.00
C GLU A 264 -4.14 -5.10 21.48
N SER A 265 -3.23 -5.93 20.97
CA SER A 265 -1.81 -5.95 21.33
C SER A 265 -0.88 -5.43 20.22
N ILE A 266 -1.40 -4.87 19.13
CA ILE A 266 -0.55 -4.13 18.18
C ILE A 266 -0.10 -2.82 18.82
N GLY A 267 1.18 -2.51 18.70
CA GLY A 267 1.79 -1.32 19.31
C GLY A 267 3.05 -1.64 20.10
N THR A 268 3.28 -2.91 20.44
CA THR A 268 4.48 -3.34 21.17
C THR A 268 5.07 -4.65 20.65
N ILE A 269 6.32 -4.93 21.03
CA ILE A 269 6.99 -6.22 20.85
C ILE A 269 7.65 -6.63 22.16
N ARG A 270 7.77 -7.95 22.39
CA ARG A 270 8.35 -8.50 23.62
C ARG A 270 9.89 -8.48 23.52
N GLU A 271 10.54 -8.06 24.60
CA GLU A 271 11.98 -8.18 24.83
C GLU A 271 12.23 -9.04 26.07
N ASP A 272 13.11 -10.01 25.96
CA ASP A 272 13.58 -10.87 27.05
C ASP A 272 15.09 -10.73 27.21
N LEU A 273 15.56 -10.55 28.45
CA LEU A 273 16.96 -10.27 28.78
C LEU A 273 17.51 -11.29 29.79
N TRP A 274 18.74 -11.74 29.56
CA TRP A 274 19.49 -12.64 30.43
C TRP A 274 20.80 -11.96 30.88
N TRP A 275 20.86 -11.57 32.13
CA TRP A 275 21.98 -10.86 32.73
C TRP A 275 23.13 -11.80 33.15
N GLY A 276 24.35 -11.26 33.21
CA GLY A 276 25.53 -11.95 33.73
C GLY A 276 26.08 -13.04 32.81
N ILE A 277 25.85 -12.96 31.50
CA ILE A 277 26.42 -13.86 30.50
C ILE A 277 27.65 -13.17 29.91
N PRO A 278 28.88 -13.62 30.20
CA PRO A 278 30.08 -12.93 29.70
C PRO A 278 30.38 -13.21 28.22
N GLY A 279 31.14 -12.30 27.62
CA GLY A 279 31.71 -12.43 26.26
C GLY A 279 30.78 -11.96 25.13
N ALA A 280 31.35 -11.80 23.93
CA ALA A 280 30.66 -11.18 22.78
C ALA A 280 29.95 -12.16 21.85
N GLY A 281 30.24 -13.47 21.95
CA GLY A 281 29.76 -14.46 20.99
C GLY A 281 28.33 -14.93 21.26
N ILE A 282 27.49 -15.05 20.23
CA ILE A 282 26.08 -15.50 20.38
C ILE A 282 25.95 -16.88 21.05
N GLY A 283 26.99 -17.72 20.91
CA GLY A 283 27.06 -19.00 21.59
C GLY A 283 27.01 -18.92 23.12
N GLY A 284 27.38 -17.78 23.71
CA GLY A 284 27.25 -17.55 25.16
C GLY A 284 25.78 -17.59 25.60
N LEU A 285 24.90 -16.88 24.87
CA LEU A 285 23.46 -16.90 25.12
C LEU A 285 22.86 -18.28 24.84
N LEU A 286 23.19 -18.88 23.69
CA LEU A 286 22.58 -20.16 23.27
C LEU A 286 22.95 -21.35 24.17
N ASN A 287 24.09 -21.28 24.85
CA ASN A 287 24.54 -22.30 25.79
C ASN A 287 24.15 -22.00 27.25
N ASP A 288 23.60 -20.81 27.54
CA ASP A 288 23.13 -20.50 28.88
C ASP A 288 21.91 -21.39 29.20
N PRO A 289 21.92 -22.12 30.34
CA PRO A 289 20.84 -23.03 30.68
C PRO A 289 19.48 -22.35 30.88
N ARG A 290 19.47 -21.03 31.13
CA ARG A 290 18.25 -20.22 31.24
C ARG A 290 17.61 -19.92 29.89
N TYR A 291 18.39 -19.87 28.81
CA TYR A 291 17.88 -19.54 27.48
C TYR A 291 17.17 -20.75 26.82
N PRO A 292 16.05 -20.55 26.10
CA PRO A 292 15.29 -19.30 25.90
C PRO A 292 14.18 -19.08 26.94
N GLY A 293 14.13 -19.87 28.00
CA GLY A 293 12.92 -20.05 28.81
C GLY A 293 12.78 -19.27 30.10
N LEU A 294 13.90 -18.77 30.63
CA LEU A 294 13.99 -18.18 31.96
C LEU A 294 14.73 -16.84 31.91
N PRO A 295 14.19 -15.81 31.23
CA PRO A 295 14.79 -14.49 31.24
C PRO A 295 14.80 -13.91 32.66
N ASP A 296 15.79 -13.07 32.95
CA ASP A 296 15.85 -12.32 34.20
C ASP A 296 14.92 -11.09 34.16
N GLU A 297 14.64 -10.58 32.96
CA GLU A 297 13.72 -9.46 32.75
C GLU A 297 12.97 -9.59 31.42
N THR A 298 11.69 -9.24 31.42
CA THR A 298 10.84 -9.14 30.22
C THR A 298 10.27 -7.73 30.13
N ARG A 299 10.34 -7.11 28.95
CA ARG A 299 9.84 -5.76 28.65
C ARG A 299 8.98 -5.78 27.38
N PHE A 300 8.22 -4.70 27.17
CA PHE A 300 7.46 -4.47 25.95
C PHE A 300 7.90 -3.16 25.31
N LEU A 301 8.49 -3.25 24.12
CA LEU A 301 9.05 -2.13 23.37
C LEU A 301 8.02 -1.59 22.39
N THR A 302 8.00 -0.27 22.15
CA THR A 302 7.10 0.38 21.17
C THR A 302 7.69 0.46 19.76
N SER A 303 8.84 -0.17 19.54
CA SER A 303 9.54 -0.34 18.27
C SER A 303 10.51 -1.50 18.38
N PHE A 304 11.04 -1.99 17.26
CA PHE A 304 12.06 -3.04 17.25
C PHE A 304 13.46 -2.48 17.57
N ASP A 305 13.59 -1.88 18.76
CA ASP A 305 14.78 -1.17 19.25
C ASP A 305 14.88 -1.36 20.77
N SER A 306 15.94 -2.03 21.22
CA SER A 306 16.22 -2.28 22.65
C SER A 306 16.60 -1.02 23.44
N GLY A 307 16.97 0.06 22.74
CA GLY A 307 17.69 1.19 23.32
C GLY A 307 19.15 0.86 23.68
N THR A 308 19.82 1.81 24.35
CA THR A 308 21.29 1.81 24.57
C THR A 308 21.70 1.97 26.04
N ALA A 309 20.92 1.39 26.97
CA ALA A 309 21.13 1.57 28.41
C ALA A 309 20.85 0.30 29.22
N LEU A 310 21.18 -0.85 28.65
CA LEU A 310 21.11 -2.20 29.20
C LEU A 310 22.40 -2.62 29.93
N GLY A 311 23.56 -2.09 29.55
CA GLY A 311 24.86 -2.37 30.19
C GLY A 311 25.68 -3.45 29.47
N ASN A 312 26.44 -4.25 30.22
CA ASN A 312 27.39 -5.24 29.69
C ASN A 312 27.06 -6.66 30.17
N ASP A 313 27.71 -7.66 29.57
CA ASP A 313 27.63 -9.08 29.94
C ASP A 313 26.19 -9.60 30.02
N TYR A 314 25.45 -9.50 28.92
CA TYR A 314 24.09 -10.03 28.83
C TYR A 314 23.81 -10.65 27.46
N GLY A 315 22.69 -11.36 27.34
CA GLY A 315 22.10 -11.69 26.05
C GLY A 315 20.65 -11.28 26.01
N GLY A 316 20.14 -10.99 24.82
CA GLY A 316 18.79 -10.49 24.63
C GLY A 316 18.06 -11.19 23.49
N GLN A 317 16.73 -11.14 23.53
CA GLN A 317 15.84 -11.57 22.47
C GLN A 317 14.66 -10.60 22.36
N ILE A 318 14.47 -10.00 21.20
CA ILE A 318 13.25 -9.25 20.86
C ILE A 318 12.46 -10.11 19.88
N HIS A 319 11.21 -10.43 20.19
CA HIS A 319 10.40 -11.30 19.34
C HIS A 319 8.90 -11.05 19.44
N GLY A 320 8.19 -11.38 18.36
CA GLY A 320 6.78 -11.09 18.23
C GLY A 320 6.24 -11.46 16.87
N TRP A 321 5.10 -10.84 16.55
CA TRP A 321 4.48 -10.91 15.25
C TRP A 321 4.69 -9.59 14.52
N LEU A 322 5.14 -9.68 13.27
CA LEU A 322 5.19 -8.61 12.28
C LEU A 322 3.89 -8.62 11.47
N HIS A 323 3.34 -7.43 11.22
CA HIS A 323 2.09 -7.22 10.51
C HIS A 323 2.26 -6.22 9.34
N PRO A 324 2.64 -6.67 8.13
CA PRO A 324 2.64 -5.82 6.94
C PRO A 324 1.21 -5.40 6.58
N ALA A 325 0.99 -4.12 6.25
CA ALA A 325 -0.31 -3.63 5.79
C ALA A 325 -0.50 -3.78 4.28
N LYS A 326 0.57 -3.81 3.49
CA LYS A 326 0.53 -3.97 2.05
C LYS A 326 1.29 -5.21 1.60
N SER A 327 0.85 -5.79 0.50
CA SER A 327 1.59 -6.87 -0.14
C SER A 327 2.75 -6.31 -0.95
N GLY A 328 3.87 -7.03 -0.95
CA GLY A 328 5.04 -6.74 -1.77
C GLY A 328 6.32 -7.22 -1.12
N ASP A 329 7.45 -6.78 -1.67
CA ASP A 329 8.76 -7.20 -1.20
C ASP A 329 9.25 -6.31 -0.07
N TYR A 330 9.71 -6.94 1.01
CA TYR A 330 10.29 -6.28 2.16
C TYR A 330 11.74 -6.74 2.34
N THR A 331 12.62 -5.78 2.61
CA THR A 331 14.01 -6.05 3.00
C THR A 331 14.17 -5.69 4.47
N PHE A 332 14.97 -6.45 5.21
CA PHE A 332 15.19 -6.29 6.64
C PHE A 332 16.66 -6.07 6.96
N TRP A 333 16.92 -5.28 8.00
CA TRP A 333 18.26 -5.01 8.51
C TRP A 333 18.35 -5.22 10.02
N ILE A 334 19.54 -5.59 10.50
CA ILE A 334 19.88 -5.66 11.93
C ILE A 334 21.13 -4.83 12.24
N ALA A 335 21.09 -4.10 13.35
CA ALA A 335 22.20 -3.36 13.93
C ALA A 335 22.32 -3.71 15.42
N THR A 336 23.47 -4.24 15.83
CA THR A 336 23.73 -4.69 17.20
C THR A 336 25.14 -4.34 17.64
N ASP A 337 25.30 -4.07 18.94
CA ASP A 337 26.59 -4.20 19.60
C ASP A 337 26.76 -5.68 19.94
N ASP A 338 27.88 -6.26 19.50
CA ASP A 338 28.20 -7.69 19.48
C ASP A 338 27.26 -8.64 18.67
N ASP A 339 27.56 -9.95 18.70
CA ASP A 339 26.99 -10.95 17.79
C ASP A 339 25.46 -11.02 17.85
N SER A 340 24.81 -11.19 16.70
CA SER A 340 23.35 -11.29 16.61
C SER A 340 22.84 -12.18 15.50
N ASP A 341 21.58 -12.60 15.58
CA ASP A 341 20.86 -13.26 14.49
C ASP A 341 19.44 -12.68 14.40
N LEU A 342 18.98 -12.39 13.18
CA LEU A 342 17.60 -12.00 12.86
C LEU A 342 16.89 -13.14 12.12
N PHE A 343 15.70 -13.50 12.57
CA PHE A 343 14.85 -14.54 12.03
C PHE A 343 13.50 -14.01 11.59
N LEU A 344 12.95 -14.59 10.53
CA LEU A 344 11.61 -14.33 10.05
C LEU A 344 10.96 -15.65 9.58
N SER A 345 9.71 -15.88 9.94
CA SER A 345 8.85 -16.87 9.29
C SER A 345 8.11 -16.25 8.11
N THR A 346 7.94 -16.99 7.03
CA THR A 346 7.11 -16.58 5.87
C THR A 346 5.66 -17.06 5.99
N ASP A 347 5.24 -17.49 7.18
CA ASP A 347 3.87 -17.85 7.54
C ASP A 347 3.58 -17.55 9.02
N ASP A 348 2.43 -18.00 9.51
CA ASP A 348 1.99 -17.81 10.89
C ASP A 348 2.55 -18.87 11.87
N GLN A 349 3.56 -19.65 11.47
CA GLN A 349 4.20 -20.68 12.28
C GLN A 349 5.60 -20.24 12.72
N PRO A 350 5.82 -19.90 14.01
CA PRO A 350 7.13 -19.49 14.52
C PRO A 350 8.23 -20.54 14.30
N ALA A 351 7.86 -21.83 14.26
CA ALA A 351 8.78 -22.93 14.01
C ALA A 351 9.40 -22.92 12.61
N ASN A 352 8.78 -22.21 11.65
CA ASN A 352 9.27 -22.09 10.28
C ASN A 352 10.22 -20.89 10.10
N ALA A 353 10.50 -20.13 11.16
CA ALA A 353 11.38 -18.97 11.10
C ALA A 353 12.82 -19.37 10.73
N VAL A 354 13.36 -18.72 9.71
CA VAL A 354 14.74 -18.91 9.24
C VAL A 354 15.57 -17.66 9.47
N ARG A 355 16.88 -17.80 9.61
CA ARG A 355 17.77 -16.65 9.79
C ARG A 355 17.89 -15.88 8.47
N ILE A 356 17.56 -14.60 8.48
CA ILE A 356 17.54 -13.73 7.30
C ILE A 356 18.65 -12.68 7.29
N ALA A 357 19.18 -12.30 8.46
CA ALA A 357 20.30 -11.38 8.62
C ALA A 357 21.04 -11.67 9.93
N TYR A 358 22.28 -11.21 10.08
CA TYR A 358 23.08 -11.38 11.29
C TYR A 358 24.31 -10.47 11.34
N ILE A 359 24.84 -10.25 12.55
CA ILE A 359 26.16 -9.64 12.77
C ILE A 359 27.06 -10.63 13.53
N ARG A 360 28.35 -10.65 13.19
CA ARG A 360 29.39 -11.30 13.99
C ARG A 360 30.44 -10.26 14.39
N GLY A 361 30.41 -9.77 15.62
CA GLY A 361 31.03 -8.51 16.05
C GLY A 361 29.97 -7.43 16.26
N TRP A 362 30.34 -6.15 16.16
CA TRP A 362 29.46 -5.02 16.48
C TRP A 362 29.32 -4.04 15.32
N CYS A 363 28.30 -3.19 15.36
CA CYS A 363 28.20 -1.97 14.55
C CYS A 363 27.69 -0.80 15.42
N PRO A 364 27.82 0.46 14.98
CA PRO A 364 27.15 1.58 15.64
C PRO A 364 25.62 1.46 15.59
N THR A 365 24.95 2.19 16.48
CA THR A 365 23.48 2.28 16.48
C THR A 365 22.96 2.83 15.15
N TYR A 366 21.86 2.24 14.68
CA TYR A 366 21.22 2.57 13.40
C TYR A 366 22.13 2.46 12.17
N ASP A 367 23.26 1.74 12.26
CA ASP A 367 24.17 1.53 11.12
C ASP A 367 23.76 0.29 10.32
N TRP A 368 23.01 0.52 9.25
CA TRP A 368 22.46 -0.53 8.39
C TRP A 368 23.45 -1.03 7.32
N TYR A 369 24.57 -0.33 7.12
CA TYR A 369 25.41 -0.54 5.94
C TYR A 369 26.90 -0.72 6.25
N ASN A 370 27.37 -0.31 7.42
CA ASN A 370 28.77 -0.45 7.80
C ASN A 370 28.87 -1.30 9.08
N GLY A 371 29.10 -2.60 8.89
CA GLY A 371 29.52 -3.46 10.00
C GLY A 371 30.77 -2.86 10.65
N GLY A 372 30.70 -2.56 11.96
CA GLY A 372 31.71 -1.83 12.73
C GLY A 372 33.07 -2.53 12.83
N GLY A 373 33.86 -2.47 11.76
CA GLY A 373 35.26 -2.95 11.75
C GLY A 373 35.48 -4.35 11.16
N THR A 374 34.44 -5.01 10.67
CA THR A 374 34.56 -6.20 9.81
C THR A 374 33.59 -6.03 8.64
N ASN A 375 33.98 -6.40 7.42
CA ASN A 375 33.12 -6.33 6.22
C ASN A 375 31.95 -7.35 6.31
N ASN A 376 31.07 -7.21 7.30
CA ASN A 376 29.93 -8.09 7.54
C ASN A 376 28.78 -7.72 6.60
N LEU A 377 28.81 -8.29 5.40
CA LEU A 377 27.79 -8.15 4.35
C LEU A 377 26.43 -8.81 4.69
N PHE A 378 26.18 -9.18 5.94
CA PHE A 378 25.03 -10.02 6.33
C PHE A 378 24.01 -9.30 7.23
N GLN A 379 24.17 -7.98 7.42
CA GLN A 379 23.20 -7.16 8.14
C GLN A 379 21.88 -7.01 7.39
N GLU A 380 21.85 -7.28 6.09
CA GLU A 380 20.72 -7.12 5.18
C GLU A 380 20.18 -8.47 4.72
N SER A 381 18.85 -8.62 4.70
CA SER A 381 18.20 -9.77 4.09
C SER A 381 18.11 -9.64 2.57
N VAL A 382 17.90 -10.74 1.86
CA VAL A 382 17.31 -10.65 0.51
C VAL A 382 15.88 -10.05 0.62
N PRO A 383 15.30 -9.50 -0.46
CA PRO A 383 13.89 -9.14 -0.46
C PRO A 383 13.00 -10.36 -0.21
N ILE A 384 12.03 -10.21 0.70
CA ILE A 384 11.10 -11.26 1.11
C ILE A 384 9.68 -10.79 0.79
N SER A 385 8.98 -11.54 -0.06
CA SER A 385 7.60 -11.22 -0.42
C SER A 385 6.66 -11.54 0.74
N LEU A 386 5.98 -10.52 1.25
CA LEU A 386 4.97 -10.64 2.29
C LEU A 386 3.60 -10.23 1.74
N VAL A 387 2.55 -10.80 2.32
CA VAL A 387 1.16 -10.49 1.98
C VAL A 387 0.59 -9.57 3.06
N GLY A 388 0.07 -8.42 2.63
CA GLY A 388 -0.56 -7.45 3.53
C GLY A 388 -1.73 -8.09 4.30
N GLY A 389 -1.82 -7.80 5.59
CA GLY A 389 -2.84 -8.36 6.48
C GLY A 389 -2.58 -9.76 7.01
N GLN A 390 -1.49 -10.41 6.60
CA GLN A 390 -0.99 -11.60 7.28
C GLN A 390 -0.06 -11.22 8.45
N LYS A 391 0.19 -12.17 9.35
CA LYS A 391 1.16 -12.04 10.43
C LYS A 391 2.33 -12.98 10.22
N TYR A 392 3.51 -12.54 10.59
CA TYR A 392 4.76 -13.28 10.41
C TYR A 392 5.55 -13.26 11.71
N TYR A 393 6.05 -14.40 12.16
CA TYR A 393 6.89 -14.42 13.36
C TYR A 393 8.25 -13.80 13.04
N ILE A 394 8.69 -12.82 13.85
CA ILE A 394 9.99 -12.16 13.71
C ILE A 394 10.72 -12.20 15.06
N MET A 395 12.03 -12.44 15.02
CA MET A 395 12.86 -12.52 16.23
C MET A 395 14.29 -12.07 15.95
N ALA A 396 14.79 -11.13 16.75
CA ALA A 396 16.21 -10.87 16.86
C ALA A 396 16.71 -11.44 18.19
N ARG A 397 17.90 -12.01 18.18
CA ARG A 397 18.63 -12.36 19.40
C ARG A 397 20.06 -11.84 19.29
N TRP A 398 20.62 -11.39 20.39
CA TRP A 398 21.96 -10.82 20.41
C TRP A 398 22.69 -11.13 21.72
N LYS A 399 24.00 -10.96 21.68
CA LYS A 399 24.89 -11.03 22.83
C LYS A 399 25.55 -9.67 22.98
N GLU A 400 25.77 -9.23 24.22
CA GLU A 400 26.54 -8.03 24.54
C GLU A 400 27.60 -8.35 25.59
N GLY A 401 28.88 -8.21 25.23
CA GLY A 401 30.02 -8.47 26.10
C GLY A 401 30.47 -7.23 26.85
N GLY A 402 30.82 -6.17 26.13
CA GLY A 402 31.05 -4.87 26.73
C GLY A 402 31.39 -3.80 25.70
N GLY A 403 30.90 -2.58 25.91
CA GLY A 403 31.09 -1.49 24.96
C GLY A 403 29.93 -0.52 25.01
N GLY A 404 29.33 -0.26 23.86
CA GLY A 404 27.93 0.17 23.82
C GLY A 404 27.02 -1.04 23.99
N ASP A 405 25.74 -0.87 23.65
CA ASP A 405 24.74 -1.90 23.80
C ASP A 405 23.53 -1.52 22.95
N HIS A 406 23.05 -2.43 22.10
CA HIS A 406 21.76 -2.29 21.41
C HIS A 406 21.44 -3.52 20.57
N CYS A 407 20.16 -3.67 20.24
CA CYS A 407 19.65 -4.45 19.13
C CYS A 407 18.50 -3.72 18.45
N GLN A 408 18.67 -3.44 17.17
CA GLN A 408 17.75 -2.67 16.36
C GLN A 408 17.48 -3.39 15.05
N VAL A 409 16.21 -3.47 14.66
CA VAL A 409 15.79 -4.08 13.41
C VAL A 409 15.01 -3.05 12.59
N ALA A 410 15.46 -2.86 11.35
CA ALA A 410 14.80 -2.01 10.40
C ALA A 410 14.23 -2.81 9.24
N TRP A 411 13.30 -2.19 8.50
CA TRP A 411 12.79 -2.73 7.25
C TRP A 411 12.63 -1.65 6.20
N GLN A 412 12.41 -2.06 4.96
CA GLN A 412 12.00 -1.22 3.84
C GLN A 412 11.02 -2.02 2.98
N GLY A 413 9.95 -1.38 2.52
CA GLY A 413 8.91 -2.04 1.72
C GLY A 413 7.70 -1.14 1.45
N PRO A 414 6.61 -1.68 0.87
CA PRO A 414 5.42 -0.93 0.45
C PRO A 414 4.70 -0.13 1.55
N ASP A 415 4.88 -0.53 2.82
CA ASP A 415 4.28 0.14 3.98
C ASP A 415 4.98 1.42 4.40
N GLN A 416 6.17 1.69 3.88
CA GLN A 416 6.83 2.95 4.15
C GLN A 416 6.13 4.08 3.38
N PRO A 417 5.85 5.23 4.01
CA PRO A 417 5.51 6.42 3.24
C PRO A 417 6.66 6.70 2.25
N LEU A 418 6.33 7.16 1.04
CA LEU A 418 7.29 7.85 0.19
C LEU A 418 7.71 9.12 0.95
N ALA A 419 8.74 9.03 1.81
CA ALA A 419 9.34 10.08 2.66
C ALA A 419 8.36 11.05 3.39
N PRO A 420 8.36 11.12 4.73
CA PRO A 420 7.75 12.25 5.43
C PRO A 420 8.76 13.40 5.63
N GLU A 421 8.22 14.62 5.75
CA GLU A 421 8.76 15.98 5.89
C GLU A 421 9.91 16.22 6.91
N SER A 422 10.56 15.18 7.42
CA SER A 422 11.63 15.21 8.43
C SER A 422 13.04 15.46 7.88
N GLY A 423 13.20 15.54 6.55
CA GLY A 423 14.51 15.80 5.92
C GLY A 423 15.46 14.60 5.88
N ASP A 424 15.00 13.41 6.26
CA ASP A 424 15.77 12.18 6.06
C ASP A 424 15.85 11.83 4.57
N PRO A 425 17.04 11.46 4.04
CA PRO A 425 17.20 11.10 2.64
C PRO A 425 16.34 9.89 2.26
N LEU A 426 15.76 9.93 1.06
CA LEU A 426 15.11 8.79 0.43
C LEU A 426 16.03 7.55 0.45
N GLY A 427 15.54 6.42 0.95
CA GLY A 427 16.18 5.12 0.78
C GLY A 427 16.85 4.50 2.00
N ILE A 428 16.81 5.13 3.19
CA ILE A 428 17.31 4.50 4.43
C ILE A 428 16.26 3.56 5.06
N PRO A 429 16.65 2.37 5.56
CA PRO A 429 15.80 1.51 6.36
C PRO A 429 15.33 2.22 7.63
N TYR A 430 14.07 2.01 8.02
CA TYR A 430 13.51 2.57 9.27
C TYR A 430 13.24 1.45 10.26
N VAL A 431 13.54 1.69 11.53
CA VAL A 431 13.26 0.76 12.63
C VAL A 431 11.80 0.35 12.60
N ILE A 432 11.50 -0.94 12.70
CA ILE A 432 10.10 -1.40 12.59
C ILE A 432 9.29 -0.79 13.75
N PRO A 433 8.27 0.03 13.47
CA PRO A 433 7.50 0.69 14.51
C PRO A 433 6.57 -0.30 15.19
N GLY A 434 6.25 -0.07 16.46
CA GLY A 434 5.31 -0.90 17.22
C GLY A 434 3.93 -1.00 16.57
N SER A 435 3.52 -0.02 15.76
CA SER A 435 2.28 -0.07 14.96
C SER A 435 2.24 -1.22 13.93
N ARG A 436 3.38 -1.90 13.70
CA ARG A 436 3.51 -3.10 12.84
C ARG A 436 3.87 -4.34 13.63
N LEU A 437 3.91 -4.26 14.96
CA LEU A 437 4.35 -5.33 15.84
C LEU A 437 3.28 -5.64 16.88
N SER A 438 3.21 -6.92 17.27
CA SER A 438 2.51 -7.33 18.48
C SER A 438 3.37 -8.35 19.24
N PRO A 439 3.31 -8.41 20.58
CA PRO A 439 4.09 -9.36 21.34
C PRO A 439 3.70 -10.81 21.04
N PHE A 440 4.68 -11.70 21.09
CA PHE A 440 4.41 -13.14 21.16
C PHE A 440 4.02 -13.47 22.60
N VAL A 441 2.74 -13.76 22.83
CA VAL A 441 2.23 -14.06 24.17
C VAL A 441 2.24 -15.58 24.40
N GLN A 442 3.02 -16.02 25.38
CA GLN A 442 3.12 -17.40 25.81
C GLN A 442 2.07 -17.67 26.89
N LEU A 443 0.89 -18.16 26.50
CA LEU A 443 -0.27 -18.29 27.39
C LEU A 443 -0.14 -19.35 28.51
N TRP A 444 0.81 -20.28 28.42
CA TRP A 444 0.95 -21.42 29.33
C TRP A 444 2.39 -21.52 29.85
N ALA A 445 2.54 -22.15 31.03
CA ALA A 445 3.85 -22.47 31.57
C ALA A 445 4.71 -23.22 30.55
N HIS A 446 5.98 -22.84 30.45
CA HIS A 446 6.88 -23.32 29.42
C HIS A 446 8.29 -23.58 29.98
N SER A 447 9.15 -24.14 29.14
CA SER A 447 10.59 -24.32 29.43
C SER A 447 10.87 -24.98 30.80
N PRO A 448 10.37 -26.21 31.03
CA PRO A 448 10.65 -26.91 32.27
C PRO A 448 12.16 -27.16 32.43
N ASP A 449 12.65 -27.01 33.64
CA ASP A 449 13.99 -27.44 34.07
C ASP A 449 13.83 -28.39 35.26
N PRO A 450 14.17 -29.69 35.11
CA PRO A 450 14.75 -30.33 33.93
C PRO A 450 13.83 -30.36 32.69
N ARG A 451 14.42 -30.33 31.49
CA ARG A 451 13.68 -30.35 30.21
C ARG A 451 12.92 -31.66 30.02
N ASP A 452 11.81 -31.61 29.27
CA ASP A 452 11.09 -32.82 28.88
C ASP A 452 12.02 -33.80 28.15
N GLY A 453 12.07 -35.05 28.63
CA GLY A 453 12.98 -36.07 28.12
C GLY A 453 14.46 -35.93 28.50
N GLN A 454 14.86 -35.01 29.40
CA GLN A 454 16.27 -34.83 29.79
C GLN A 454 16.83 -36.07 30.51
N ALA A 455 17.87 -36.67 29.93
CA ALA A 455 18.62 -37.77 30.54
C ALA A 455 19.72 -37.26 31.49
N SER A 456 20.13 -38.10 32.45
CA SER A 456 21.26 -37.84 33.35
C SER A 456 21.10 -36.61 34.28
N VAL A 457 19.87 -36.30 34.70
CA VAL A 457 19.61 -35.28 35.74
C VAL A 457 20.29 -35.73 37.06
N PRO A 458 21.17 -34.91 37.67
CA PRO A 458 21.87 -35.28 38.90
C PRO A 458 20.90 -35.60 40.05
N ALA A 459 21.19 -36.64 40.84
CA ALA A 459 20.36 -37.09 41.95
C ALA A 459 20.13 -36.05 43.08
N GLY A 460 20.83 -34.90 43.03
CA GLY A 460 20.67 -33.76 43.94
C GLY A 460 19.91 -32.56 43.36
N ALA A 461 19.35 -32.67 42.15
CA ALA A 461 18.52 -31.61 41.57
C ALA A 461 17.17 -31.54 42.32
N SER A 462 17.13 -30.78 43.42
CA SER A 462 15.95 -30.66 44.29
C SER A 462 14.97 -29.56 43.89
N THR A 463 15.26 -28.82 42.82
CA THR A 463 14.51 -27.63 42.43
C THR A 463 14.02 -27.77 41.00
N LEU A 464 12.70 -27.84 40.83
CA LEU A 464 12.05 -27.73 39.52
C LEU A 464 11.83 -26.25 39.20
N ARG A 465 12.10 -25.85 37.96
CA ARG A 465 11.82 -24.50 37.47
C ARG A 465 11.01 -24.56 36.18
N TRP A 466 10.25 -23.51 35.92
CA TRP A 466 9.53 -23.30 34.67
C TRP A 466 9.37 -21.81 34.44
N GLY A 467 9.22 -21.40 33.18
CA GLY A 467 8.73 -20.07 32.84
C GLY A 467 7.20 -20.04 33.05
N PRO A 468 6.64 -19.10 33.83
CA PRO A 468 5.19 -18.93 33.91
C PRO A 468 4.62 -18.51 32.53
N GLY A 469 3.34 -18.76 32.29
CA GLY A 469 2.66 -18.14 31.15
C GLY A 469 2.45 -16.64 31.41
N ASP A 470 2.34 -15.83 30.36
CA ASP A 470 2.29 -14.36 30.44
C ASP A 470 1.02 -13.80 31.12
N HIS A 471 0.03 -14.64 31.43
CA HIS A 471 -1.18 -14.30 32.20
C HIS A 471 -1.29 -15.07 33.53
N ALA A 472 -0.22 -15.72 33.98
CA ALA A 472 -0.20 -16.55 35.20
C ALA A 472 0.08 -15.78 36.49
#